data_AF-A0A6V7U4A0-F1
#
_entry.id   AF-A0A6V7U4A0-F1
#
_cell.length_a   1.000
_cell.length_b   1.000
_cell.length_c   1.000
_cell.angle_alpha   90.00
_cell.angle_beta   90.00
_cell.angle_gamma   90.00
#
_symmetry.space_group_name_H-M   'P 1'
#
loop_
_entity.id
_entity.type
_entity.pdbx_description
1 polymer ?
#
loop_
_entity_poly.entity_id
_entity_poly.type
_entity_poly.pdbx_seq_one_letter_code
_entity_poly.pdbx_strand_id
1 'polypeptide(L)'
;MLIILKQINSLFFIIFLNLFNLIIGSGQLRFQLTTFNSSEEFRIELCANEFHLRESSSKSEWGKDCKFGRAEVFVRGNGTFDDRQQSTSSKTASISLPFTHFWRQSFTLELRLWHDNELLLQKTERIFPLPVGSGWRSIYSNFNLKNKRRKLEILFGVDCLENFFGSGCDVYCKLNDLEIILDRIECNNESGLKKCKKGWKGLNCEQKILLNTKMEGNNQSNCYCINGGKCVDNKCVCPVGYWGNNCEKCIPNSKCKGFCRQRPGECSCPEGKGGQFCEKDLIFCSKNSPCQNGGICQNNAEGNYTCRCRPGYGGINCERVLNNCEEEPCYNGAKCINLFSPPGFRCLCSPSLGLFGRFL
;
A
#
# COMPACT_ATOMS: atom_id res chain seq x y z
N MET A 1 53.16 18.99 17.70
CA MET A 1 52.29 19.61 18.71
C MET A 1 50.87 19.18 18.39
N LEU A 2 50.46 17.98 18.82
CA LEU A 2 49.95 17.71 20.17
C LEU A 2 48.63 18.44 20.44
N ILE A 3 47.62 17.65 20.82
CA ILE A 3 46.48 18.01 21.68
C ILE A 3 45.42 18.80 20.90
N ILE A 4 44.21 18.29 20.62
CA ILE A 4 43.21 17.74 21.56
C ILE A 4 42.43 16.61 20.84
N LEU A 5 42.84 15.36 21.04
CA LEU A 5 42.08 14.15 20.63
C LEU A 5 41.91 13.18 21.81
N LYS A 6 41.83 13.70 23.04
CA LYS A 6 41.57 12.92 24.25
C LYS A 6 40.59 13.68 25.14
N GLN A 7 39.58 12.96 25.62
CA GLN A 7 38.47 13.38 26.50
C GLN A 7 37.21 13.95 25.81
N ILE A 8 36.60 13.17 24.93
CA ILE A 8 35.14 12.98 25.02
C ILE A 8 34.93 11.47 25.18
N ASN A 9 35.06 11.04 26.43
CA ASN A 9 35.12 9.66 26.86
C ASN A 9 33.71 9.04 26.93
N SER A 10 33.59 7.87 26.30
CA SER A 10 32.79 6.71 26.73
C SER A 10 31.26 6.78 26.78
N LEU A 11 30.60 7.93 26.98
CA LEU A 11 29.12 7.96 27.01
C LEU A 11 28.49 7.94 25.60
N PHE A 12 29.10 8.62 24.62
CA PHE A 12 28.54 8.69 23.26
C PHE A 12 28.64 7.36 22.51
N PHE A 13 29.66 6.54 22.82
CA PHE A 13 29.83 5.22 22.21
C PHE A 13 28.92 4.15 22.84
N ILE A 14 28.56 4.29 24.12
CA ILE A 14 27.56 3.45 24.77
C ILE A 14 26.14 3.80 24.31
N ILE A 15 25.87 5.06 23.96
CA ILE A 15 24.59 5.46 23.35
C ILE A 15 24.47 4.93 21.91
N PHE A 16 25.57 4.91 21.14
CA PHE A 16 25.54 4.36 19.78
C PHE A 16 25.47 2.82 19.70
N LEU A 17 25.95 2.10 20.73
CA LEU A 17 25.89 0.63 20.76
C LEU A 17 24.63 0.05 21.41
N ASN A 18 23.83 0.85 22.13
CA ASN A 18 22.50 0.44 22.60
C ASN A 18 21.36 0.74 21.59
N LEU A 19 21.66 1.32 20.42
CA LEU A 19 20.70 1.55 19.34
C LEU A 19 20.66 0.43 18.30
N PHE A 20 21.55 -0.56 18.39
CA PHE A 20 21.52 -1.77 17.56
C PHE A 20 20.70 -2.87 18.24
N ASN A 21 19.39 -2.66 18.36
CA ASN A 21 18.34 -3.70 18.37
C ASN A 21 16.96 -3.07 18.67
N LEU A 22 16.45 -2.20 17.80
CA LEU A 22 15.01 -1.99 17.72
C LEU A 22 14.65 -1.65 16.28
N ILE A 23 14.18 -2.66 15.55
CA ILE A 23 13.44 -2.46 14.31
C ILE A 23 12.12 -1.80 14.71
N ILE A 24 12.06 -0.47 14.77
CA ILE A 24 10.83 0.26 15.06
C ILE A 24 10.06 0.36 13.74
N GLY A 25 9.28 -0.67 13.44
CA GLY A 25 8.28 -0.61 12.37
C GLY A 25 7.19 0.42 12.70
N SER A 26 6.39 0.77 11.69
CA SER A 26 5.17 1.56 11.84
C SER A 26 3.92 0.67 11.97
N GLY A 27 3.98 -0.56 11.45
CA GLY A 27 2.96 -1.60 11.64
C GLY A 27 3.55 -3.01 11.61
N GLN A 28 2.69 -4.01 11.77
CA GLN A 28 3.07 -5.42 11.72
C GLN A 28 2.05 -6.25 10.96
N LEU A 29 2.54 -7.13 10.08
CA LEU A 29 1.78 -8.25 9.56
C LEU A 29 1.89 -9.40 10.53
N ARG A 30 0.75 -9.91 10.99
CA ARG A 30 0.68 -11.01 11.94
C ARG A 30 0.20 -12.26 11.23
N PHE A 31 0.83 -13.39 11.51
CA PHE A 31 0.41 -14.70 11.05
C PHE A 31 0.26 -15.62 12.25
N GLN A 32 -0.72 -16.51 12.19
CA GLN A 32 -0.87 -17.61 13.12
C GLN A 32 -1.06 -18.88 12.32
N LEU A 33 -0.14 -19.82 12.48
CA LEU A 33 -0.23 -21.14 11.86
C LEU A 33 -0.82 -22.09 12.88
N THR A 34 -1.77 -22.90 12.45
CA THR A 34 -2.37 -23.97 13.28
C THR A 34 -1.90 -25.30 12.74
N THR A 35 -1.34 -26.16 13.61
CA THR A 35 -0.91 -27.49 13.17
C THR A 35 -2.09 -28.40 12.89
N PHE A 36 -1.80 -29.47 12.16
CA PHE A 36 -2.65 -30.65 12.04
C PHE A 36 -1.96 -31.78 12.80
N ASN A 37 -2.75 -32.69 13.38
CA ASN A 37 -2.20 -33.82 14.12
C ASN A 37 -1.40 -34.74 13.18
N SER A 38 -0.08 -34.81 13.41
CA SER A 38 0.88 -35.54 12.58
C SER A 38 2.07 -36.00 13.44
N SER A 39 2.52 -37.23 13.17
CA SER A 39 3.76 -37.80 13.73
C SER A 39 5.02 -37.27 13.04
N GLU A 40 4.85 -36.54 11.93
CA GLU A 40 5.92 -36.12 11.04
C GLU A 40 6.41 -34.71 11.36
N GLU A 41 7.69 -34.45 11.06
CA GLU A 41 8.28 -33.12 11.16
C GLU A 41 8.15 -32.35 9.84
N PHE A 42 7.94 -31.03 9.94
CA PHE A 42 7.79 -30.14 8.80
C PHE A 42 8.57 -28.85 8.98
N ARG A 43 8.97 -28.25 7.87
CA ARG A 43 9.47 -26.87 7.82
C ARG A 43 8.57 -26.03 6.94
N ILE A 44 8.01 -24.98 7.52
CA ILE A 44 7.12 -24.03 6.85
C ILE A 44 7.88 -22.74 6.65
N GLU A 45 7.97 -22.28 5.41
CA GLU A 45 8.61 -21.02 5.07
C GLU A 45 7.57 -20.05 4.53
N LEU A 46 7.58 -18.81 5.04
CA LEU A 46 6.69 -17.73 4.65
C LEU A 46 7.51 -16.55 4.13
N CYS A 47 7.06 -15.96 3.03
CA CYS A 47 7.60 -14.74 2.48
C CYS A 47 6.45 -13.78 2.15
N ALA A 48 6.43 -12.61 2.78
CA ALA A 48 5.42 -11.59 2.55
C ALA A 48 6.00 -10.43 1.72
N ASN A 49 5.27 -10.01 0.69
CA ASN A 49 5.71 -8.96 -0.24
C ASN A 49 4.58 -7.98 -0.60
N GLU A 50 4.92 -6.81 -1.14
CA GLU A 50 3.95 -5.83 -1.65
C GLU A 50 3.11 -6.40 -2.81
N PHE A 51 1.90 -5.87 -2.99
CA PHE A 51 0.92 -6.34 -3.98
C PHE A 51 1.29 -6.04 -5.47
N HIS A 52 2.44 -5.43 -5.75
CA HIS A 52 2.83 -5.01 -7.09
C HIS A 52 4.09 -5.71 -7.61
N LEU A 53 4.04 -7.01 -7.87
CA LEU A 53 4.99 -7.66 -8.78
C LEU A 53 4.32 -8.77 -9.62
N ARG A 54 4.31 -8.56 -10.95
CA ARG A 54 4.39 -9.57 -12.03
C ARG A 54 5.34 -8.96 -13.06
N GLU A 55 6.21 -9.66 -13.77
CA GLU A 55 6.46 -11.07 -14.06
C GLU A 55 7.91 -11.13 -14.63
N SER A 56 8.68 -12.17 -14.28
CA SER A 56 9.80 -12.75 -15.05
C SER A 56 10.88 -11.84 -15.67
N SER A 57 12.04 -11.76 -15.01
CA SER A 57 13.34 -11.85 -15.69
C SER A 57 14.39 -12.34 -14.70
N SER A 58 15.05 -13.45 -15.05
CA SER A 58 15.92 -14.30 -14.21
C SER A 58 15.19 -15.22 -13.25
N LYS A 59 15.75 -16.42 -13.01
CA LYS A 59 15.41 -17.30 -11.90
C LYS A 59 15.43 -16.47 -10.60
N SER A 60 14.34 -15.84 -10.19
CA SER A 60 14.31 -15.12 -8.91
C SER A 60 14.38 -16.18 -7.82
N GLU A 61 15.51 -16.26 -7.13
CA GLU A 61 15.65 -17.15 -5.98
C GLU A 61 14.56 -16.82 -4.96
N TRP A 62 13.95 -17.87 -4.43
CA TRP A 62 12.94 -17.73 -3.40
C TRP A 62 13.47 -16.94 -2.22
N GLY A 63 12.64 -16.06 -1.69
CA GLY A 63 12.98 -15.29 -0.50
C GLY A 63 13.92 -14.10 -0.72
N LYS A 64 14.35 -13.81 -1.98
CA LYS A 64 15.24 -12.66 -2.25
C LYS A 64 14.58 -11.29 -2.10
N ASP A 65 13.25 -11.22 -2.17
CA ASP A 65 12.54 -9.93 -2.24
C ASP A 65 11.31 -9.87 -1.33
N CYS A 66 11.36 -10.49 -0.14
CA CYS A 66 10.27 -10.41 0.84
C CYS A 66 10.26 -9.04 1.51
N LYS A 67 9.66 -8.03 0.88
CA LYS A 67 9.67 -6.65 1.40
C LYS A 67 9.09 -6.50 2.81
N PHE A 68 8.07 -7.28 3.15
CA PHE A 68 7.52 -7.29 4.51
C PHE A 68 8.26 -8.25 5.45
N GLY A 69 9.19 -9.04 4.92
CA GLY A 69 9.98 -10.00 5.68
C GLY A 69 9.61 -11.44 5.38
N ARG A 70 10.40 -12.33 5.97
CA ARG A 70 10.27 -13.78 5.87
C ARG A 70 10.29 -14.41 7.24
N ALA A 71 9.65 -15.57 7.37
CA ALA A 71 9.67 -16.36 8.58
C ALA A 71 9.79 -17.84 8.24
N GLU A 72 10.39 -18.58 9.16
CA GLU A 72 10.56 -20.02 9.08
C GLU A 72 10.09 -20.64 10.38
N VAL A 73 9.25 -21.67 10.28
CA VAL A 73 8.68 -22.36 11.43
C VAL A 73 8.88 -23.86 11.28
N PHE A 74 9.27 -24.51 12.37
CA PHE A 74 9.46 -25.95 12.43
C PHE A 74 8.31 -26.59 13.20
N VAL A 75 7.74 -27.64 12.64
CA VAL A 75 6.72 -28.48 13.27
C VAL A 75 7.37 -29.78 13.68
N ARG A 76 7.20 -30.17 14.94
CA ARG A 76 7.65 -31.44 15.51
C ARG A 76 6.64 -32.56 15.24
N GLY A 77 7.12 -33.81 15.34
CA GLY A 77 6.38 -35.05 15.14
C GLY A 77 5.25 -35.34 16.14
N ASN A 78 4.71 -34.34 16.81
CA ASN A 78 3.48 -34.41 17.60
C ASN A 78 2.49 -33.29 17.19
N GLY A 79 2.75 -32.61 16.07
CA GLY A 79 2.01 -31.43 15.64
C GLY A 79 2.18 -30.24 16.59
N THR A 80 3.34 -30.06 17.21
CA THR A 80 3.67 -28.81 17.93
C THR A 80 4.73 -28.03 17.18
N PHE A 81 4.68 -26.70 17.29
CA PHE A 81 5.68 -25.82 16.72
C PHE A 81 6.84 -25.62 17.70
N ASP A 82 8.05 -25.56 17.15
CA ASP A 82 9.27 -25.22 17.86
C ASP A 82 9.44 -23.70 17.85
N ASP A 83 9.19 -23.05 18.98
CA ASP A 83 9.40 -21.62 19.13
C ASP A 83 10.86 -21.35 19.50
N ARG A 84 11.62 -20.79 18.55
CA ARG A 84 13.03 -20.43 18.76
C ARG A 84 13.23 -19.32 19.81
N GLN A 85 12.16 -18.67 20.28
CA GLN A 85 12.21 -17.57 21.25
C GLN A 85 11.56 -17.89 22.61
N GLN A 86 10.75 -18.94 22.72
CA GLN A 86 10.17 -19.39 24.00
C GLN A 86 10.31 -20.91 24.12
N SER A 87 10.90 -21.37 25.21
CA SER A 87 11.12 -22.79 25.54
C SER A 87 9.82 -23.56 25.84
N THR A 88 8.81 -23.43 24.98
CA THR A 88 7.45 -23.97 25.16
C THR A 88 6.91 -24.47 23.83
N SER A 89 6.49 -25.74 23.79
CA SER A 89 5.85 -26.34 22.63
C SER A 89 4.38 -25.89 22.54
N SER A 90 3.99 -25.31 21.40
CA SER A 90 2.63 -24.81 21.18
C SER A 90 1.99 -25.48 19.97
N LYS A 91 0.66 -25.66 19.98
CA LYS A 91 -0.10 -26.10 18.80
C LYS A 91 -0.29 -24.98 17.75
N THR A 92 0.09 -23.76 18.09
CA THR A 92 0.01 -22.60 17.21
C THR A 92 1.32 -21.82 17.21
N ALA A 93 1.81 -21.48 16.02
CA ALA A 93 2.96 -20.59 15.85
C ALA A 93 2.48 -19.20 15.47
N SER A 94 2.87 -18.21 16.26
CA SER A 94 2.59 -16.80 16.00
C SER A 94 3.82 -16.15 15.39
N ILE A 95 3.64 -15.40 14.30
CA ILE A 95 4.71 -14.71 13.58
C ILE A 95 4.29 -13.25 13.44
N SER A 96 5.18 -12.34 13.82
CA SER A 96 5.03 -10.91 13.55
C SER A 96 6.12 -10.45 12.61
N LEU A 97 5.72 -9.88 11.48
CA LEU A 97 6.59 -9.28 10.49
C LEU A 97 6.40 -7.76 10.52
N PRO A 98 7.25 -7.00 11.25
CA PRO A 98 7.16 -5.56 11.32
C PRO A 98 7.55 -4.93 9.99
N PHE A 99 6.90 -3.82 9.63
CA PHE A 99 7.19 -3.04 8.44
C PHE A 99 7.30 -1.56 8.78
N THR A 100 8.09 -0.82 8.00
CA THR A 100 8.33 0.64 8.18
C THR A 100 7.66 1.50 7.10
N HIS A 101 7.15 0.89 6.04
CA HIS A 101 6.57 1.58 4.88
C HIS A 101 5.05 1.66 4.99
N PHE A 102 4.43 2.59 4.25
CA PHE A 102 2.98 2.76 4.20
C PHE A 102 2.26 1.47 3.77
N TRP A 103 1.27 1.04 4.57
CA TRP A 103 0.45 -0.14 4.30
C TRP A 103 -0.57 0.10 3.18
N ARG A 104 -0.43 -0.64 2.07
CA ARG A 104 -1.28 -0.50 0.88
C ARG A 104 -2.54 -1.37 0.89
N GLN A 105 -3.00 -1.80 2.07
CA GLN A 105 -4.19 -2.65 2.22
C GLN A 105 -4.13 -3.98 1.47
N SER A 106 -2.93 -4.44 1.10
CA SER A 106 -2.73 -5.63 0.30
C SER A 106 -1.32 -6.17 0.45
N PHE A 107 -1.17 -7.48 0.27
CA PHE A 107 0.13 -8.14 0.18
C PHE A 107 0.05 -9.43 -0.63
N THR A 108 1.21 -9.95 -1.01
CA THR A 108 1.37 -11.28 -1.58
C THR A 108 2.06 -12.16 -0.56
N LEU A 109 1.51 -13.36 -0.32
CA LEU A 109 2.09 -14.38 0.55
C LEU A 109 2.61 -15.55 -0.29
N GLU A 110 3.90 -15.82 -0.22
CA GLU A 110 4.49 -17.06 -0.73
C GLU A 110 4.73 -18.03 0.42
N LEU A 111 4.22 -19.25 0.24
CA LEU A 111 4.26 -20.33 1.23
C LEU A 111 4.99 -21.53 0.66
N ARG A 112 5.92 -22.09 1.44
CA ARG A 112 6.54 -23.39 1.18
C ARG A 112 6.40 -24.32 2.37
N LEU A 113 6.11 -25.59 2.07
CA LEU A 113 6.07 -26.67 3.05
C LEU A 113 7.06 -27.75 2.64
N TRP A 114 7.96 -28.09 3.54
CA TRP A 114 8.97 -29.12 3.36
C TRP A 114 8.79 -30.25 4.38
N HIS A 115 9.08 -31.47 3.95
CA HIS A 115 9.14 -32.68 4.78
C HIS A 115 10.31 -33.53 4.29
N ASP A 116 11.22 -33.95 5.17
CA ASP A 116 12.41 -34.75 4.82
C ASP A 116 13.22 -34.19 3.64
N ASN A 117 13.35 -32.85 3.58
CA ASN A 117 13.97 -32.08 2.49
C ASN A 117 13.26 -32.16 1.12
N GLU A 118 12.08 -32.77 1.03
CA GLU A 118 11.21 -32.73 -0.14
C GLU A 118 10.20 -31.59 -0.02
N LEU A 119 9.98 -30.87 -1.14
CA LEU A 119 9.00 -29.79 -1.22
C LEU A 119 7.60 -30.37 -1.47
N LEU A 120 6.75 -30.34 -0.45
CA LEU A 120 5.38 -30.85 -0.54
C LEU A 120 4.38 -29.84 -1.10
N LEU A 121 4.62 -28.55 -0.86
CA LEU A 121 3.73 -27.47 -1.28
C LEU A 121 4.54 -26.21 -1.57
N GLN A 122 4.24 -25.57 -2.71
CA GLN A 122 4.60 -24.19 -2.99
C GLN A 122 3.35 -23.46 -3.50
N LYS A 123 2.98 -22.37 -2.83
CA LYS A 123 1.77 -21.61 -3.16
C LYS A 123 2.02 -20.12 -3.02
N THR A 124 1.46 -19.34 -3.95
CA THR A 124 1.46 -17.87 -3.89
C THR A 124 0.03 -17.39 -3.80
N GLU A 125 -0.28 -16.64 -2.74
CA GLU A 125 -1.60 -16.09 -2.47
C GLU A 125 -1.56 -14.57 -2.55
N ARG A 126 -2.58 -14.00 -3.20
CA ARG A 126 -2.75 -12.55 -3.32
C ARG A 126 -3.88 -12.12 -2.41
N ILE A 127 -3.58 -11.22 -1.49
CA ILE A 127 -4.49 -10.84 -0.44
C ILE A 127 -4.83 -9.36 -0.60
N PHE A 128 -6.09 -9.09 -0.98
CA PHE A 128 -6.68 -7.76 -1.08
C PHE A 128 -8.21 -7.87 -1.07
N PRO A 129 -8.94 -6.95 -0.41
CA PRO A 129 -8.46 -5.87 0.47
C PRO A 129 -8.23 -6.37 1.90
N LEU A 130 -7.15 -5.93 2.55
CA LEU A 130 -6.85 -6.19 3.97
C LEU A 130 -6.65 -4.86 4.73
N PRO A 131 -7.74 -4.23 5.21
CA PRO A 131 -7.66 -3.04 6.05
C PRO A 131 -7.02 -3.33 7.41
N VAL A 132 -6.33 -2.34 7.97
CA VAL A 132 -5.79 -2.37 9.33
C VAL A 132 -6.91 -2.58 10.33
N GLY A 133 -6.69 -3.45 11.32
CA GLY A 133 -7.66 -3.72 12.38
C GLY A 133 -8.90 -4.50 11.93
N SER A 134 -8.91 -5.07 10.71
CA SER A 134 -10.03 -5.90 10.22
C SER A 134 -10.14 -7.28 10.88
N GLY A 135 -9.31 -7.56 11.90
CA GLY A 135 -9.25 -8.85 12.59
C GLY A 135 -8.48 -9.92 11.81
N TRP A 136 -8.59 -11.16 12.28
CA TRP A 136 -7.95 -12.32 11.64
C TRP A 136 -8.75 -12.80 10.43
N ARG A 137 -8.05 -13.12 9.34
CA ARG A 137 -8.58 -13.84 8.18
C ARG A 137 -7.85 -15.14 8.00
N SER A 138 -8.49 -16.16 7.42
CA SER A 138 -7.87 -17.47 7.20
C SER A 138 -7.74 -17.80 5.71
N ILE A 139 -6.67 -18.51 5.37
CA ILE A 139 -6.49 -19.22 4.10
C ILE A 139 -6.12 -20.67 4.37
N TYR A 140 -6.39 -21.51 3.38
CA TYR A 140 -6.14 -22.93 3.46
C TYR A 140 -5.31 -23.43 2.28
N SER A 141 -4.39 -24.34 2.57
CA SER A 141 -3.63 -25.06 1.57
C SER A 141 -3.72 -26.56 1.80
N ASN A 142 -4.17 -27.26 0.77
CA ASN A 142 -4.24 -28.71 0.78
C ASN A 142 -2.93 -29.28 0.23
N PHE A 143 -2.43 -30.35 0.82
CA PHE A 143 -1.26 -31.08 0.34
C PHE A 143 -1.41 -32.56 0.65
N ASN A 144 -0.61 -33.39 -0.01
CA ASN A 144 -0.61 -34.84 0.22
C ASN A 144 0.65 -35.23 0.98
N LEU A 145 0.49 -36.13 1.95
CA LEU A 145 1.58 -36.68 2.75
C LEU A 145 1.30 -38.15 2.98
N LYS A 146 2.23 -39.04 2.57
CA LYS A 146 2.07 -40.50 2.69
C LYS A 146 0.68 -40.97 2.22
N ASN A 147 0.24 -40.50 1.06
CA ASN A 147 -1.08 -40.76 0.45
C ASN A 147 -2.31 -40.30 1.25
N LYS A 148 -2.14 -39.47 2.28
CA LYS A 148 -3.24 -38.84 3.02
C LYS A 148 -3.31 -37.35 2.67
N ARG A 149 -4.52 -36.89 2.33
CA ARG A 149 -4.78 -35.46 2.12
C ARG A 149 -4.77 -34.74 3.47
N ARG A 150 -3.97 -33.70 3.58
CA ARG A 150 -3.84 -32.86 4.76
C ARG A 150 -4.15 -31.41 4.40
N LYS A 151 -4.44 -30.62 5.42
CA LYS A 151 -4.85 -29.22 5.30
C LYS A 151 -4.04 -28.39 6.27
N LEU A 152 -3.41 -27.35 5.76
CA LEU A 152 -2.74 -26.31 6.54
C LEU A 152 -3.63 -25.08 6.54
N GLU A 153 -3.93 -24.55 7.74
CA GLU A 153 -4.62 -23.28 7.94
C GLU A 153 -3.63 -22.23 8.41
N ILE A 154 -3.75 -21.04 7.81
CA ILE A 154 -2.95 -19.87 8.16
C ILE A 154 -3.92 -18.74 8.41
N LEU A 155 -3.92 -18.22 9.62
CA LEU A 155 -4.59 -16.98 9.96
C LEU A 155 -3.61 -15.83 9.74
N PHE A 156 -4.10 -14.69 9.27
CA PHE A 156 -3.31 -13.48 9.10
C PHE A 156 -4.11 -12.23 9.41
N GLY A 157 -3.42 -11.18 9.82
CA GLY A 157 -3.98 -9.87 10.15
C GLY A 157 -2.92 -8.79 10.01
N VAL A 158 -3.34 -7.53 10.05
CA VAL A 158 -2.43 -6.37 9.98
C VAL A 158 -2.87 -5.30 10.96
N ASP A 159 -1.91 -4.79 11.72
CA ASP A 159 -2.15 -3.86 12.82
C ASP A 159 -1.03 -2.83 12.88
N CYS A 160 -1.37 -1.61 13.26
CA CYS A 160 -0.35 -0.60 13.54
C CYS A 160 0.37 -0.93 14.83
N LEU A 161 1.64 -0.53 14.90
CA LEU A 161 2.41 -0.61 16.13
C LEU A 161 1.99 0.51 17.08
N GLU A 162 2.42 0.41 18.33
CA GLU A 162 2.04 1.36 19.37
C GLU A 162 2.33 2.81 18.92
N ASN A 163 1.38 3.71 19.13
CA ASN A 163 1.44 5.12 18.73
C ASN A 163 1.37 5.38 17.20
N PHE A 164 1.16 4.36 16.36
CA PHE A 164 0.88 4.53 14.94
C PHE A 164 -0.60 4.32 14.62
N PHE A 165 -1.12 5.11 13.68
CA PHE A 165 -2.53 5.18 13.34
C PHE A 165 -2.73 5.38 11.82
N GLY A 166 -4.00 5.40 11.41
CA GLY A 166 -4.40 5.56 10.02
C GLY A 166 -4.44 4.24 9.26
N SER A 167 -5.07 4.26 8.08
CA SER A 167 -5.22 3.08 7.22
C SER A 167 -3.88 2.55 6.67
N GLY A 168 -2.83 3.37 6.71
CA GLY A 168 -1.48 3.05 6.27
C GLY A 168 -0.48 2.76 7.38
N CYS A 169 -0.88 2.89 8.65
CA CYS A 169 0.04 2.93 9.80
C CYS A 169 1.16 3.96 9.62
N ASP A 170 0.83 5.13 9.10
CA ASP A 170 1.75 6.20 8.71
C ASP A 170 1.60 7.47 9.57
N VAL A 171 0.59 7.52 10.43
CA VAL A 171 0.37 8.65 11.34
C VAL A 171 0.93 8.28 12.73
N TYR A 172 2.03 8.91 13.13
CA TYR A 172 2.62 8.71 14.46
C TYR A 172 2.11 9.77 15.45
N CYS A 173 1.65 9.32 16.62
CA CYS A 173 1.26 10.20 17.72
C CYS A 173 1.63 9.63 19.08
N LYS A 174 2.66 10.22 19.67
CA LYS A 174 3.05 10.05 21.06
C LYS A 174 3.28 11.43 21.66
N LEU A 175 2.70 11.67 22.83
CA LEU A 175 2.94 12.90 23.57
C LEU A 175 4.31 12.82 24.26
N ASN A 176 5.09 13.89 24.18
CA ASN A 176 6.35 13.99 24.95
C ASN A 176 6.08 14.52 26.37
N ASP A 177 7.08 14.48 27.24
CA ASP A 177 6.94 14.87 28.66
C ASP A 177 6.43 16.31 28.82
N LEU A 178 6.90 17.24 27.98
CA LEU A 178 6.43 18.63 27.97
C LEU A 178 4.96 18.73 27.58
N GLU A 179 4.52 18.03 26.53
CA GLU A 179 3.13 18.02 26.05
C GLU A 179 2.19 17.41 27.09
N ILE A 180 2.65 16.39 27.82
CA ILE A 180 1.92 15.77 28.94
C ILE A 180 1.77 16.78 30.09
N ILE A 181 2.86 17.45 30.48
CA ILE A 181 2.85 18.46 31.56
C ILE A 181 1.93 19.63 31.21
N LEU A 182 1.89 20.04 29.94
CA LEU A 182 1.07 21.16 29.50
C LEU A 182 -0.44 20.84 29.50
N ASP A 183 -0.81 19.56 29.39
CA ASP A 183 -2.19 19.06 29.40
C ASP A 183 -3.15 19.74 28.39
N ARG A 184 -2.65 20.06 27.19
CA ARG A 184 -3.43 20.78 26.15
C ARG A 184 -3.67 19.99 24.88
N ILE A 185 -2.89 18.93 24.67
CA ILE A 185 -2.86 18.13 23.46
C ILE A 185 -3.25 16.69 23.83
N GLU A 186 -4.03 16.06 22.97
CA GLU A 186 -4.35 14.64 23.01
C GLU A 186 -4.21 14.03 21.61
N CYS A 187 -3.90 12.74 21.53
CA CYS A 187 -3.94 12.01 20.27
C CYS A 187 -5.38 11.56 20.00
N ASN A 188 -5.88 11.78 18.80
CA ASN A 188 -7.13 11.16 18.38
C ASN A 188 -6.92 9.64 18.24
N ASN A 189 -7.72 8.83 18.94
CA ASN A 189 -7.56 7.38 18.96
C ASN A 189 -7.86 6.69 17.62
N GLU A 190 -8.60 7.33 16.71
CA GLU A 190 -8.96 6.78 15.39
C GLU A 190 -7.98 7.24 14.30
N SER A 191 -7.62 8.52 14.29
CA SER A 191 -6.79 9.10 13.23
C SER A 191 -5.31 9.26 13.59
N GLY A 192 -4.96 9.21 14.87
CA GLY A 192 -3.64 9.56 15.38
C GLY A 192 -3.29 11.03 15.24
N LEU A 193 -4.22 11.90 14.81
CA LEU A 193 -3.92 13.32 14.72
C LEU A 193 -3.90 13.96 16.11
N LYS A 194 -2.89 14.79 16.36
CA LYS A 194 -2.86 15.66 17.56
C LYS A 194 -4.07 16.59 17.52
N LYS A 195 -4.85 16.58 18.58
CA LYS A 195 -6.05 17.42 18.77
C LYS A 195 -5.91 18.21 20.07
N CYS A 196 -6.45 19.42 20.08
CA CYS A 196 -6.51 20.22 21.29
C CYS A 196 -7.58 19.71 22.24
N LYS A 197 -7.20 19.55 23.51
CA LYS A 197 -8.13 19.29 24.61
C LYS A 197 -9.13 20.43 24.74
N LYS A 198 -10.29 20.13 25.33
CA LYS A 198 -11.38 21.11 25.52
C LYS A 198 -10.84 22.39 26.18
N GLY A 199 -11.12 23.54 25.57
CA GLY A 199 -10.64 24.82 26.06
C GLY A 199 -9.32 25.29 25.44
N TRP A 200 -8.76 24.58 24.46
CA TRP A 200 -7.56 24.98 23.73
C TRP A 200 -7.77 24.95 22.22
N LYS A 201 -7.07 25.83 21.50
CA LYS A 201 -7.06 25.94 20.03
C LYS A 201 -5.68 26.42 19.54
N GLY A 202 -5.50 26.45 18.22
CA GLY A 202 -4.21 26.74 17.58
C GLY A 202 -3.57 25.46 17.04
N LEU A 203 -2.50 25.62 16.26
CA LEU A 203 -1.79 24.49 15.64
C LEU A 203 -1.12 23.59 16.69
N ASN A 204 -0.70 24.16 17.80
CA ASN A 204 -0.04 23.48 18.92
C ASN A 204 -0.84 23.62 20.23
N CYS A 205 -2.14 23.93 20.14
CA CYS A 205 -3.03 24.11 21.29
C CYS A 205 -2.52 25.17 22.30
N GLU A 206 -1.86 26.19 21.77
CA GLU A 206 -1.23 27.27 22.53
C GLU A 206 -2.23 28.34 22.99
N GLN A 207 -3.40 28.42 22.34
CA GLN A 207 -4.40 29.45 22.62
C GLN A 207 -5.51 28.89 23.50
N LYS A 208 -5.72 29.47 24.68
CA LYS A 208 -6.88 29.14 25.53
C LYS A 208 -8.15 29.66 24.86
N ILE A 209 -9.14 28.79 24.68
CA ILE A 209 -10.49 29.17 24.30
C ILE A 209 -11.07 29.91 25.50
N LEU A 210 -11.07 31.23 25.43
CA LEU A 210 -11.84 32.07 26.34
C LEU A 210 -13.31 31.81 26.06
N LEU A 211 -13.93 30.95 26.89
CA LEU A 211 -15.38 30.97 27.05
C LEU A 211 -15.67 32.34 27.66
N ASN A 212 -16.30 33.23 26.89
CA ASN A 212 -16.73 34.53 27.41
C ASN A 212 -17.67 34.30 28.61
N THR A 213 -17.11 34.34 29.81
CA THR A 213 -17.84 34.74 31.01
C THR A 213 -18.35 36.14 30.74
N LYS A 214 -19.68 36.26 30.70
CA LYS A 214 -20.48 37.49 30.72
C LYS A 214 -19.65 38.77 30.81
N MET A 215 -19.54 39.49 29.69
CA MET A 215 -19.36 40.93 29.78
C MET A 215 -20.74 41.54 29.98
N GLU A 216 -21.00 42.00 31.20
CA GLU A 216 -21.98 43.06 31.41
C GLU A 216 -21.54 44.28 30.60
N GLY A 217 -22.48 44.85 29.85
CA GLY A 217 -22.31 46.17 29.22
C GLY A 217 -22.25 46.18 27.70
N ASN A 218 -23.45 46.26 27.11
CA ASN A 218 -23.79 46.98 25.88
C ASN A 218 -23.64 46.26 24.51
N ASN A 219 -24.80 46.04 23.87
CA ASN A 219 -25.08 45.60 22.51
C ASN A 219 -24.33 44.35 21.99
N GLN A 220 -24.99 43.22 22.24
CA GLN A 220 -24.57 41.87 21.97
C GLN A 220 -24.73 41.47 20.51
N SER A 221 -23.64 41.51 19.75
CA SER A 221 -23.49 40.71 18.53
C SER A 221 -22.80 39.40 18.89
N ASN A 222 -23.56 38.32 19.08
CA ASN A 222 -23.10 37.00 19.51
C ASN A 222 -22.38 36.21 18.39
N CYS A 223 -21.66 36.89 17.49
CA CYS A 223 -20.94 36.20 16.41
C CYS A 223 -19.48 35.95 16.76
N TYR A 224 -19.04 34.72 16.55
CA TYR A 224 -17.63 34.41 16.38
C TYR A 224 -17.36 34.30 14.88
N CYS A 225 -16.76 35.31 14.25
CA CYS A 225 -16.38 35.27 12.82
C CYS A 225 -14.86 35.20 12.69
N ILE A 226 -14.36 34.41 11.73
CA ILE A 226 -12.93 34.30 11.41
C ILE A 226 -12.65 34.77 9.98
N ASN A 227 -11.39 34.77 9.55
CA ASN A 227 -10.95 35.19 8.21
C ASN A 227 -11.43 36.59 7.78
N GLY A 228 -11.65 37.51 8.73
CA GLY A 228 -12.12 38.87 8.45
C GLY A 228 -13.64 39.02 8.28
N GLY A 229 -14.43 38.03 8.68
CA GLY A 229 -15.90 38.12 8.73
C GLY A 229 -16.41 39.22 9.65
N LYS A 230 -17.48 39.93 9.21
CA LYS A 230 -18.15 40.98 10.00
C LYS A 230 -19.43 40.43 10.60
N CYS A 231 -19.65 40.67 11.89
CA CYS A 231 -20.91 40.32 12.53
C CYS A 231 -21.97 41.39 12.25
N VAL A 232 -23.09 40.98 11.66
CA VAL A 232 -24.26 41.81 11.42
C VAL A 232 -25.48 41.01 11.85
N ASP A 233 -26.32 41.56 12.73
CA ASP A 233 -27.54 40.91 13.23
C ASP A 233 -27.34 39.46 13.71
N ASN A 234 -26.30 39.22 14.52
CA ASN A 234 -25.92 37.89 15.02
C ASN A 234 -25.55 36.85 13.94
N LYS A 235 -25.26 37.27 12.71
CA LYS A 235 -24.76 36.42 11.63
C LYS A 235 -23.43 36.94 11.07
N CYS A 236 -22.53 36.02 10.72
CA CYS A 236 -21.29 36.39 10.03
C CYS A 236 -21.55 36.68 8.56
N VAL A 237 -21.24 37.91 8.14
CA VAL A 237 -21.10 38.31 6.75
C VAL A 237 -19.65 38.06 6.33
N CYS A 238 -19.46 37.10 5.43
CA CYS A 238 -18.13 36.66 5.04
C CYS A 238 -17.52 37.53 3.95
N PRO A 239 -16.21 37.82 4.03
CA PRO A 239 -15.50 38.48 2.94
C PRO A 239 -15.46 37.59 1.70
N VAL A 240 -15.22 38.22 0.55
CA VAL A 240 -15.18 37.54 -0.76
C VAL A 240 -14.22 36.36 -0.70
N GLY A 241 -14.72 35.19 -1.13
CA GLY A 241 -13.93 33.96 -1.15
C GLY A 241 -14.02 33.10 0.12
N TYR A 242 -14.81 33.50 1.12
CA TYR A 242 -15.09 32.71 2.31
C TYR A 242 -16.59 32.48 2.52
N TRP A 243 -16.93 31.38 3.20
CA TRP A 243 -18.30 30.99 3.54
C TRP A 243 -18.33 30.13 4.80
N GLY A 244 -19.53 29.78 5.26
CA GLY A 244 -19.77 29.04 6.50
C GLY A 244 -20.35 29.92 7.60
N ASN A 245 -20.67 29.31 8.75
CA ASN A 245 -21.37 30.02 9.82
C ASN A 245 -20.48 31.04 10.54
N ASN A 246 -19.15 30.81 10.50
CA ASN A 246 -18.16 31.73 11.03
C ASN A 246 -17.10 32.13 10.00
N CYS A 247 -17.35 31.95 8.70
CA CYS A 247 -16.42 32.25 7.60
C CYS A 247 -15.15 31.38 7.61
N GLU A 248 -15.29 30.16 8.11
CA GLU A 248 -14.24 29.18 8.27
C GLU A 248 -13.87 28.43 7.00
N LYS A 249 -14.77 28.40 6.01
CA LYS A 249 -14.55 27.67 4.76
C LYS A 249 -14.12 28.64 3.69
N CYS A 250 -13.08 28.31 2.95
CA CYS A 250 -12.72 29.03 1.74
C CYS A 250 -13.57 28.56 0.55
N ILE A 251 -13.63 29.38 -0.48
CA ILE A 251 -14.22 29.06 -1.78
C ILE A 251 -13.05 28.74 -2.73
N PRO A 252 -12.97 27.53 -3.29
CA PRO A 252 -11.91 27.17 -4.23
C PRO A 252 -12.05 27.92 -5.55
N ASN A 253 -11.03 27.83 -6.41
CA ASN A 253 -11.12 28.37 -7.76
C ASN A 253 -12.36 27.83 -8.49
N SER A 254 -13.06 28.66 -9.29
CA SER A 254 -14.28 28.24 -10.01
C SER A 254 -14.08 27.08 -10.98
N LYS A 255 -12.86 26.88 -11.50
CA LYS A 255 -12.51 25.73 -12.35
C LYS A 255 -12.08 24.49 -11.55
N CYS A 256 -11.87 24.63 -10.25
CA CYS A 256 -11.35 23.58 -9.37
C CYS A 256 -12.34 22.43 -9.26
N LYS A 257 -11.87 21.21 -9.51
CA LYS A 257 -12.58 19.95 -9.21
C LYS A 257 -12.21 19.36 -7.84
N GLY A 258 -11.38 20.08 -7.09
CA GLY A 258 -10.92 19.73 -5.75
C GLY A 258 -11.50 20.66 -4.67
N PHE A 259 -10.70 20.96 -3.65
CA PHE A 259 -11.08 21.80 -2.52
C PHE A 259 -9.99 22.82 -2.21
N CYS A 260 -10.28 23.86 -1.44
CA CYS A 260 -9.25 24.77 -0.92
C CYS A 260 -8.97 24.41 0.55
N ARG A 261 -7.73 24.63 1.03
CA ARG A 261 -7.35 24.29 2.41
C ARG A 261 -7.31 25.49 3.32
N GLN A 262 -6.74 26.60 2.85
CA GLN A 262 -6.56 27.79 3.69
C GLN A 262 -6.90 29.09 2.95
N ARG A 263 -6.61 29.17 1.65
CA ARG A 263 -6.79 30.42 0.89
C ARG A 263 -7.92 30.31 -0.13
N PRO A 264 -8.77 31.34 -0.26
CA PRO A 264 -9.73 31.44 -1.34
C PRO A 264 -9.04 31.40 -2.70
N GLY A 265 -9.67 30.74 -3.67
CA GLY A 265 -9.11 30.57 -5.02
C GLY A 265 -8.01 29.52 -5.11
N GLU A 266 -7.56 28.92 -4.00
CA GLU A 266 -6.68 27.76 -4.02
C GLU A 266 -7.41 26.53 -4.59
N CYS A 267 -6.66 25.60 -5.17
CA CYS A 267 -7.16 24.29 -5.57
C CYS A 267 -6.19 23.20 -5.14
N SER A 268 -6.55 22.49 -4.07
CA SER A 268 -5.89 21.30 -3.56
C SER A 268 -6.59 20.06 -4.12
N CYS A 269 -5.82 19.15 -4.72
CA CYS A 269 -6.37 17.97 -5.36
C CYS A 269 -6.59 16.82 -4.39
N PRO A 270 -7.71 16.08 -4.52
CA PRO A 270 -7.88 14.82 -3.83
C PRO A 270 -6.88 13.78 -4.37
N GLU A 271 -6.70 12.71 -3.60
CA GLU A 271 -5.80 11.62 -4.00
C GLU A 271 -6.18 11.05 -5.37
N GLY A 272 -5.17 10.78 -6.20
CA GLY A 272 -5.36 10.28 -7.57
C GLY A 272 -5.81 11.33 -8.58
N LYS A 273 -5.91 12.62 -8.22
CA LYS A 273 -6.13 13.74 -9.16
C LYS A 273 -4.92 14.66 -9.23
N GLY A 274 -4.77 15.35 -10.36
CA GLY A 274 -3.70 16.31 -10.58
C GLY A 274 -4.08 17.44 -11.52
N GLY A 275 -3.12 18.31 -11.82
CA GLY A 275 -3.35 19.53 -12.60
C GLY A 275 -3.67 20.74 -11.73
N GLN A 276 -3.66 21.93 -12.32
CA GLN A 276 -3.85 23.20 -11.60
C GLN A 276 -5.26 23.29 -10.98
N PHE A 277 -6.24 22.63 -11.61
CA PHE A 277 -7.64 22.63 -11.21
C PHE A 277 -8.16 21.22 -10.91
N CYS A 278 -7.27 20.25 -10.68
CA CYS A 278 -7.60 18.84 -10.40
C CYS A 278 -8.39 18.15 -11.53
N GLU A 279 -8.16 18.61 -12.77
CA GLU A 279 -8.80 18.12 -13.98
C GLU A 279 -8.23 16.79 -14.48
N LYS A 280 -6.99 16.45 -14.08
CA LYS A 280 -6.25 15.26 -14.52
C LYS A 280 -6.56 14.06 -13.63
N ASP A 281 -6.85 12.92 -14.24
CA ASP A 281 -7.05 11.65 -13.52
C ASP A 281 -5.77 10.81 -13.52
N LEU A 282 -5.08 10.76 -12.38
CA LEU A 282 -3.80 10.08 -12.24
C LEU A 282 -3.95 8.58 -11.95
N ILE A 283 -5.19 8.11 -11.72
CA ILE A 283 -5.52 6.71 -11.41
C ILE A 283 -6.52 6.12 -12.41
N PHE A 284 -6.56 6.68 -13.62
CA PHE A 284 -7.53 6.32 -14.67
C PHE A 284 -7.56 4.81 -14.97
N CYS A 285 -6.39 4.17 -15.10
CA CYS A 285 -6.26 2.74 -15.38
C CYS A 285 -6.94 1.87 -14.32
N SER A 286 -6.75 2.19 -13.03
CA SER A 286 -7.33 1.43 -11.92
C SER A 286 -8.85 1.57 -11.87
N LYS A 287 -9.38 2.70 -12.35
CA LYS A 287 -10.81 2.99 -12.33
C LYS A 287 -11.55 2.40 -13.54
N ASN A 288 -10.94 2.46 -14.73
CA ASN A 288 -11.66 2.21 -15.99
C ASN A 288 -11.15 1.01 -16.79
N SER A 289 -9.96 0.46 -16.50
CA SER A 289 -9.35 -0.66 -17.24
C SER A 289 -9.54 -0.61 -18.78
N PRO A 290 -9.10 0.48 -19.45
CA PRO A 290 -9.45 0.75 -20.85
C PRO A 290 -8.80 -0.19 -21.88
N CYS A 291 -7.71 -0.89 -21.52
CA CYS A 291 -6.98 -1.74 -22.45
C CYS A 291 -7.64 -3.10 -22.63
N GLN A 292 -7.90 -3.46 -23.89
CA GLN A 292 -8.51 -4.71 -24.31
C GLN A 292 -7.46 -5.80 -24.59
N ASN A 293 -7.92 -7.03 -24.85
CA ASN A 293 -7.10 -8.17 -25.29
C ASN A 293 -5.87 -8.46 -24.40
N GLY A 294 -6.01 -8.22 -23.10
CA GLY A 294 -4.95 -8.44 -22.12
C GLY A 294 -3.79 -7.43 -22.21
N GLY A 295 -4.01 -6.28 -22.84
CA GLY A 295 -3.08 -5.14 -22.83
C GLY A 295 -2.89 -4.58 -21.42
N ILE A 296 -1.72 -4.00 -21.17
CA ILE A 296 -1.35 -3.44 -19.86
C ILE A 296 -1.60 -1.93 -19.90
N CYS A 297 -2.47 -1.45 -19.01
CA CYS A 297 -2.74 -0.01 -18.86
C CYS A 297 -1.69 0.66 -17.98
N GLN A 298 -1.21 1.82 -18.42
CA GLN A 298 -0.30 2.68 -17.66
C GLN A 298 -0.86 4.10 -17.57
N ASN A 299 -0.91 4.66 -16.36
CA ASN A 299 -1.28 6.06 -16.15
C ASN A 299 -0.10 6.97 -16.49
N ASN A 300 -0.37 8.11 -17.09
CA ASN A 300 0.61 9.15 -17.36
C ASN A 300 0.41 10.34 -16.40
N ALA A 301 1.50 11.06 -16.09
CA ALA A 301 1.48 12.23 -15.21
C ALA A 301 0.59 13.38 -15.71
N GLU A 302 0.25 13.38 -17.00
CA GLU A 302 -0.65 14.36 -17.61
C GLU A 302 -2.14 14.06 -17.39
N GLY A 303 -2.49 12.97 -16.69
CA GLY A 303 -3.88 12.56 -16.49
C GLY A 303 -4.48 11.77 -17.64
N ASN A 304 -3.62 11.26 -18.52
CA ASN A 304 -3.98 10.38 -19.62
C ASN A 304 -3.53 8.94 -19.31
N TYR A 305 -3.87 7.99 -20.18
CA TYR A 305 -3.40 6.62 -20.09
C TYR A 305 -2.78 6.16 -21.41
N THR A 306 -1.96 5.11 -21.32
CA THR A 306 -1.45 4.39 -22.49
C THR A 306 -1.69 2.89 -22.32
N CYS A 307 -1.97 2.20 -23.42
CA CYS A 307 -2.11 0.75 -23.44
C CYS A 307 -0.89 0.12 -24.11
N ARG A 308 -0.17 -0.71 -23.35
CA ARG A 308 0.86 -1.58 -23.91
C ARG A 308 0.21 -2.87 -24.38
N CYS A 309 0.02 -2.99 -25.69
CA CYS A 309 -0.65 -4.12 -26.30
C CYS A 309 0.18 -5.39 -26.22
N ARG A 310 -0.52 -6.52 -26.13
CA ARG A 310 0.12 -7.82 -26.31
C ARG A 310 0.56 -8.00 -27.76
N PRO A 311 1.57 -8.84 -28.00
CA PRO A 311 1.99 -9.17 -29.35
C PRO A 311 0.79 -9.67 -30.19
N GLY A 312 0.61 -9.14 -31.41
CA GLY A 312 -0.54 -9.45 -32.28
C GLY A 312 -1.76 -8.54 -32.12
N TYR A 313 -1.70 -7.51 -31.27
CA TYR A 313 -2.77 -6.52 -31.08
C TYR A 313 -2.25 -5.09 -31.20
N GLY A 314 -3.10 -4.16 -31.62
CA GLY A 314 -2.81 -2.74 -31.78
C GLY A 314 -4.06 -1.87 -31.63
N GLY A 315 -3.92 -0.57 -31.88
CA GLY A 315 -4.96 0.42 -31.56
C GLY A 315 -4.72 1.09 -30.20
N ILE A 316 -5.45 2.16 -29.91
CA ILE A 316 -5.21 2.98 -28.71
C ILE A 316 -5.52 2.23 -27.42
N ASN A 317 -6.45 1.27 -27.51
CA ASN A 317 -6.91 0.40 -26.43
C ASN A 317 -6.58 -1.07 -26.71
N CYS A 318 -5.70 -1.38 -27.67
CA CYS A 318 -5.41 -2.76 -28.08
C CYS A 318 -6.63 -3.52 -28.62
N GLU A 319 -7.62 -2.80 -29.14
CA GLU A 319 -8.88 -3.31 -29.67
C GLU A 319 -8.71 -4.00 -31.02
N ARG A 320 -7.68 -3.62 -31.79
CA ARG A 320 -7.46 -4.14 -33.13
C ARG A 320 -6.57 -5.37 -33.07
N VAL A 321 -7.05 -6.47 -33.64
CA VAL A 321 -6.22 -7.64 -33.93
C VAL A 321 -5.33 -7.30 -35.12
N LEU A 322 -4.01 -7.46 -34.99
CA LEU A 322 -3.08 -7.25 -36.09
C LEU A 322 -3.07 -8.47 -36.99
N ASN A 323 -3.29 -8.23 -38.29
CA ASN A 323 -3.19 -9.23 -39.32
C ASN A 323 -2.02 -8.90 -40.24
N ASN A 324 -0.91 -9.61 -40.06
CA ASN A 324 0.31 -9.39 -40.83
C ASN A 324 0.17 -9.80 -42.31
N CYS A 325 -0.96 -10.40 -42.71
CA CYS A 325 -1.28 -10.70 -44.09
C CYS A 325 -2.08 -9.60 -44.80
N GLU A 326 -2.51 -8.52 -44.11
CA GLU A 326 -3.30 -7.44 -44.73
C GLU A 326 -2.58 -6.73 -45.86
N GLU A 327 -1.26 -6.54 -45.74
CA GLU A 327 -0.44 -5.91 -46.79
C GLU A 327 0.10 -6.93 -47.81
N GLU A 328 -0.44 -8.14 -47.85
CA GLU A 328 -0.06 -9.22 -48.78
C GLU A 328 1.46 -9.41 -48.92
N PRO A 329 2.22 -9.64 -47.82
CA PRO A 329 3.68 -9.66 -47.85
C PRO A 329 4.28 -10.88 -48.57
N CYS A 330 3.44 -11.80 -49.04
CA CYS A 330 3.85 -13.04 -49.68
C CYS A 330 3.92 -12.88 -51.21
N TYR A 331 5.11 -13.10 -51.77
CA TYR A 331 5.34 -12.97 -53.21
C TYR A 331 5.01 -14.25 -53.99
N ASN A 332 4.95 -14.14 -55.32
CA ASN A 332 4.78 -15.25 -56.27
C ASN A 332 3.51 -16.09 -56.06
N GLY A 333 2.42 -15.48 -55.59
CA GLY A 333 1.14 -16.16 -55.37
C GLY A 333 1.13 -17.11 -54.17
N ALA A 334 2.10 -17.01 -53.26
CA ALA A 334 2.12 -17.81 -52.03
C ALA A 334 0.99 -17.40 -51.07
N LYS A 335 0.34 -18.38 -50.44
CA LYS A 335 -0.77 -18.13 -49.50
C LYS A 335 -0.21 -17.62 -48.17
N CYS A 336 -0.61 -16.42 -47.76
CA CYS A 336 -0.23 -15.88 -46.45
C CYS A 336 -1.05 -16.51 -45.31
N ILE A 337 -0.39 -16.82 -44.20
CA ILE A 337 -0.99 -17.25 -42.94
C ILE A 337 -0.53 -16.31 -41.83
N ASN A 338 -1.48 -15.62 -41.19
CA ASN A 338 -1.19 -14.79 -40.02
C ASN A 338 -0.85 -15.67 -38.81
N LEU A 339 0.18 -15.27 -38.06
CA LEU A 339 0.60 -15.94 -36.83
C LEU A 339 0.35 -15.01 -35.65
N PHE A 340 -0.37 -15.51 -34.64
CA PHE A 340 -0.72 -14.72 -33.45
C PHE A 340 0.27 -14.89 -32.29
N SER A 341 1.00 -16.00 -32.24
CA SER A 341 1.96 -16.30 -31.17
C SER A 341 3.05 -17.28 -31.65
N PRO A 342 4.29 -16.83 -31.92
CA PRO A 342 4.74 -15.42 -31.93
C PRO A 342 4.03 -14.62 -33.05
N PRO A 343 3.91 -13.28 -32.92
CA PRO A 343 3.30 -12.47 -33.97
C PRO A 343 4.16 -12.50 -35.22
N GLY A 344 3.52 -12.63 -36.37
CA GLY A 344 4.18 -12.65 -37.66
C GLY A 344 3.27 -13.16 -38.75
N PHE A 345 3.86 -13.55 -39.87
CA PHE A 345 3.15 -14.25 -40.93
C PHE A 345 4.03 -15.37 -41.47
N ARG A 346 3.41 -16.33 -42.14
CA ARG A 346 4.09 -17.39 -42.89
C ARG A 346 3.50 -17.49 -44.29
N CYS A 347 4.35 -17.52 -45.31
CA CYS A 347 3.94 -17.76 -46.68
C CYS A 347 4.00 -19.25 -46.99
N LEU A 348 2.90 -19.82 -47.47
CA LEU A 348 2.86 -21.18 -47.99
C LEU A 348 2.96 -21.16 -49.51
N CYS A 349 4.06 -21.69 -50.03
CA CYS A 349 4.23 -21.91 -51.46
C CYS A 349 3.36 -23.09 -51.92
N SER A 350 2.71 -22.94 -53.08
CA SER A 350 1.94 -24.04 -53.66
C SER A 350 2.89 -25.06 -54.31
N PRO A 351 2.83 -26.36 -53.96
CA PRO A 351 3.69 -27.39 -54.54
C PRO A 351 3.55 -27.52 -56.06
N SER A 352 2.40 -27.12 -56.60
CA SER A 352 2.06 -27.19 -58.03
C SER A 352 2.81 -26.18 -58.92
N LEU A 353 3.52 -25.20 -58.33
CA LEU A 353 4.25 -24.15 -59.07
C LEU A 353 5.78 -24.33 -59.03
N GLY A 354 6.31 -25.41 -58.42
CA GLY A 354 7.75 -25.69 -58.40
C GLY A 354 8.62 -24.68 -57.61
N LEU A 355 8.01 -23.79 -56.84
CA LEU A 355 8.71 -22.75 -56.06
C LEU A 355 9.02 -23.25 -54.64
N PHE A 356 10.26 -23.68 -54.42
CA PHE A 356 10.80 -24.01 -53.10
C PHE A 356 11.45 -22.76 -52.49
N GLY A 357 10.70 -22.03 -51.66
CA GLY A 357 11.21 -20.84 -50.98
C GLY A 357 12.17 -21.19 -49.85
N ARG A 358 13.42 -20.72 -49.95
CA ARG A 358 14.42 -20.75 -48.87
C ARG A 358 14.01 -19.73 -47.80
N PHE A 359 13.99 -20.15 -46.54
CA PHE A 359 13.80 -19.27 -45.38
C PHE A 359 14.84 -18.14 -45.43
N LEU A 360 14.38 -16.89 -45.48
CA LEU A 360 15.17 -15.71 -45.09
C LEU A 360 14.76 -15.31 -43.67
#